data_AF-A0A3M4AIH5-F1
#
_entry.id   AF-A0A3M4AIH5-F1
#
_cell.length_a   1.000
_cell.length_b   1.000
_cell.length_c   1.000
_cell.angle_alpha   90.00
_cell.angle_beta   90.00
_cell.angle_gamma   90.00
#
_symmetry.space_group_name_H-M   'P 1'
#
loop_
_entity.id
_entity.type
_entity.pdbx_description
1 polymer ?
#
loop_
_entity_poly.entity_id
_entity_poly.type
_entity_poly.pdbx_seq_one_letter_code
_entity_poly.pdbx_strand_id
1 'polypeptide(L)'
;MACGCVLLAFDQGAEENRALGFVDMHNIVLYRDIPQLREKLAQLRENTLLAGEISRNGQTLVEERFTFHALGKAIVDAMQAPLRSMPAISWVDRLRSRLGW
;
A
#
# COMPACT_ATOMS: atom_id res chain seq x y z
N MET A 1 5.27 -11.19 8.15
CA MET A 1 5.23 -10.86 6.71
C MET A 1 6.62 -10.86 6.10
N ALA A 2 7.50 -9.89 6.36
CA ALA A 2 8.85 -9.84 5.74
C ALA A 2 9.70 -11.11 5.93
N CYS A 3 9.59 -11.77 7.08
CA CYS A 3 10.27 -13.04 7.36
C CYS A 3 9.59 -14.29 6.74
N GLY A 4 8.59 -14.12 5.88
CA GLY A 4 7.87 -15.23 5.24
C GLY A 4 6.83 -15.93 6.13
N CYS A 5 6.47 -15.36 7.28
CA CYS A 5 5.39 -15.87 8.14
C CYS A 5 4.03 -15.26 7.78
N VAL A 6 2.97 -16.08 7.88
CA VAL A 6 1.57 -15.63 7.84
C VAL A 6 1.33 -14.65 9.00
N LEU A 7 0.73 -13.50 8.70
CA LEU A 7 0.30 -12.53 9.70
C LEU A 7 -1.20 -12.59 9.90
N LEU A 8 -1.61 -12.70 11.16
CA LEU A 8 -2.99 -12.53 11.59
C LEU A 8 -3.09 -11.19 12.30
N ALA A 9 -4.02 -10.33 11.88
CA ALA A 9 -4.19 -8.98 12.41
C ALA A 9 -5.66 -8.62 12.58
N PHE A 10 -5.96 -7.72 13.51
CA PHE A 10 -7.30 -7.19 13.68
C PHE A 10 -7.69 -6.31 12.48
N ASP A 11 -8.91 -6.47 11.96
CA ASP A 11 -9.44 -5.68 10.85
C ASP A 11 -9.78 -4.25 11.33
N GLN A 12 -8.97 -3.27 10.94
CA GLN A 12 -9.19 -1.84 11.25
C GLN A 12 -10.23 -1.18 10.32
N GLY A 13 -10.73 -1.91 9.30
CA GLY A 13 -11.73 -1.41 8.36
C GLY A 13 -11.23 -1.33 6.91
N ALA A 14 -12.19 -1.20 5.99
CA ALA A 14 -11.94 -1.33 4.56
C ALA A 14 -11.00 -0.27 3.96
N GLU A 15 -11.06 0.97 4.46
CA GLU A 15 -10.23 2.06 3.94
C GLU A 15 -8.76 1.87 4.28
N GLU A 16 -8.45 1.48 5.53
CA GLU A 16 -7.08 1.19 5.93
C GLU A 16 -6.53 -0.04 5.19
N ASN A 17 -7.33 -1.12 5.09
CA ASN A 17 -6.93 -2.30 4.34
C ASN A 17 -6.61 -1.97 2.88
N ARG A 18 -7.45 -1.16 2.23
CA ARG A 18 -7.21 -0.72 0.85
C ARG A 18 -5.95 0.13 0.73
N ALA A 19 -5.74 1.09 1.63
CA ALA A 19 -4.55 1.95 1.63
C ALA A 19 -3.25 1.12 1.75
N LEU A 20 -3.25 0.14 2.66
CA LEU A 20 -2.11 -0.75 2.90
C LEU A 20 -1.98 -1.86 1.86
N GLY A 21 -3.01 -2.10 1.04
CA GLY A 21 -3.05 -3.21 0.06
C GLY A 21 -3.30 -4.57 0.69
N PHE A 22 -3.89 -4.60 1.89
CA PHE A 22 -4.26 -5.80 2.60
C PHE A 22 -5.53 -6.41 2.01
N VAL A 23 -5.44 -7.70 1.70
CA VAL A 23 -6.55 -8.51 1.20
C VAL A 23 -6.63 -9.76 2.08
N ASP A 24 -7.74 -9.86 2.80
CA ASP A 24 -8.02 -10.97 3.72
C ASP A 24 -7.91 -12.32 3.01
N MET A 25 -7.28 -13.28 3.68
CA MET A 25 -7.02 -14.64 3.19
C MET A 25 -6.21 -14.71 1.88
N HIS A 26 -5.59 -13.60 1.45
CA HIS A 26 -4.73 -13.56 0.26
C HIS A 26 -3.29 -13.19 0.61
N ASN A 27 -3.05 -12.09 1.33
CA ASN A 27 -1.71 -11.64 1.73
C ASN A 27 -1.57 -11.37 3.23
N ILE A 28 -2.69 -11.42 3.96
CA ILE A 28 -2.82 -11.29 5.40
C ILE A 28 -4.14 -11.94 5.83
N VAL A 29 -4.26 -12.30 7.10
CA VAL A 29 -5.48 -12.88 7.67
C VAL A 29 -6.07 -11.85 8.62
N LEU A 30 -7.21 -11.27 8.26
CA LEU A 30 -7.88 -10.24 9.04
C LEU A 30 -8.96 -10.85 9.92
N TYR A 31 -9.03 -10.47 11.19
CA TYR A 31 -10.10 -10.93 12.08
C TYR A 31 -10.76 -9.78 12.83
N ARG A 32 -12.03 -9.93 13.19
CA ARG A 32 -12.82 -8.94 13.94
C ARG A 32 -13.15 -9.38 15.36
N ASP A 33 -13.03 -10.67 15.64
CA ASP A 33 -13.30 -11.25 16.94
C ASP A 33 -12.53 -12.57 17.15
N ILE A 34 -12.59 -13.09 18.37
CA ILE A 34 -11.91 -14.33 18.76
C ILE A 34 -12.47 -15.57 18.04
N PRO A 35 -13.81 -15.74 17.89
CA PRO A 35 -14.35 -16.84 17.09
C PRO A 35 -13.79 -16.90 15.66
N GLN A 36 -13.79 -15.77 14.94
CA GLN A 36 -13.26 -15.69 13.57
C GLN A 36 -11.76 -15.97 13.52
N LEU A 37 -10.99 -15.47 14.49
CA LEU A 37 -9.57 -15.79 14.62
C LEU A 37 -9.34 -17.30 14.76
N ARG A 38 -10.11 -17.97 15.62
CA ARG A 38 -9.99 -19.43 15.84
C ARG A 38 -10.37 -20.23 14.60
N GLU A 39 -11.44 -19.83 13.91
CA GLU A 39 -11.89 -20.46 12.67
C GLU A 39 -10.82 -20.37 11.58
N LYS A 40 -10.33 -19.17 11.29
CA LYS A 40 -9.29 -18.96 10.27
C LYS A 40 -7.99 -19.67 10.63
N LEU A 41 -7.60 -19.68 11.90
CA LEU A 41 -6.42 -20.44 12.35
C LEU A 41 -6.59 -21.95 12.15
N ALA A 42 -7.77 -22.51 12.41
CA ALA A 42 -8.05 -23.92 12.15
C ALA A 42 -7.94 -24.24 10.65
N GLN A 43 -8.56 -23.42 9.79
CA GLN A 43 -8.47 -23.56 8.34
C GLN A 43 -7.02 -23.58 7.84
N LEU A 44 -6.15 -22.72 8.37
CA LEU A 44 -4.73 -22.67 7.97
C LEU A 44 -3.91 -23.84 8.49
N ARG A 45 -4.30 -24.43 9.62
CA ARG A 45 -3.67 -25.65 10.14
C ARG A 45 -4.04 -26.88 9.30
N GLU A 46 -5.27 -26.91 8.80
CA GLU A 46 -5.76 -27.97 7.92
C GLU A 46 -5.25 -27.83 6.47
N ASN A 47 -4.96 -26.59 6.04
CA ASN A 47 -4.47 -26.31 4.69
C ASN A 47 -3.13 -25.54 4.72
N THR A 48 -2.04 -26.29 4.80
CA THR A 48 -0.67 -25.75 4.82
C THR A 48 -0.27 -25.09 3.49
N LEU A 49 -0.86 -25.51 2.36
CA LEU A 49 -0.62 -24.87 1.05
C LEU A 49 -1.15 -23.44 1.04
N LEU A 50 -2.39 -23.25 1.51
CA LEU A 50 -3.00 -21.92 1.66
C LEU A 50 -2.18 -21.04 2.59
N ALA A 51 -1.73 -21.57 3.73
CA ALA A 51 -0.85 -20.83 4.64
C ALA A 51 0.45 -20.39 3.94
N GLY A 52 1.06 -21.26 3.13
CA GLY A 52 2.25 -20.93 2.35
C GLY A 52 1.99 -19.90 1.25
N GLU A 53 0.83 -19.94 0.59
CA GLU A 53 0.43 -18.92 -0.40
C GLU A 53 0.26 -17.54 0.24
N ILE A 54 -0.47 -17.47 1.35
CA ILE A 54 -0.69 -16.22 2.07
C ILE A 54 0.64 -15.62 2.54
N SER A 55 1.54 -16.46 3.06
CA SER A 55 2.83 -15.96 3.55
C SER A 55 3.71 -15.42 2.43
N ARG A 56 3.75 -16.07 1.26
CA ARG A 56 4.46 -15.58 0.07
C ARG A 56 3.87 -14.27 -0.43
N ASN A 57 2.54 -14.21 -0.60
CA ASN A 57 1.87 -13.00 -1.09
C ASN A 57 2.07 -11.81 -0.12
N GLY A 58 2.02 -12.08 1.18
CA GLY A 58 2.31 -11.09 2.21
C GLY A 58 3.76 -10.63 2.19
N GLN A 59 4.71 -11.54 1.98
CA GLN A 59 6.12 -11.19 1.82
C GLN A 59 6.33 -10.31 0.58
N THR A 60 5.80 -10.70 -0.57
CA THR A 60 5.87 -9.91 -1.82
C THR A 60 5.32 -8.50 -1.63
N LEU A 61 4.14 -8.35 -1.01
CA LEU A 61 3.57 -7.03 -0.72
C LEU A 61 4.53 -6.13 0.08
N VAL A 62 5.17 -6.70 1.11
CA VAL A 62 6.07 -5.95 2.00
C VAL A 62 7.39 -5.59 1.32
N GLU A 63 7.94 -6.50 0.53
CA GLU A 63 9.16 -6.26 -0.26
C GLU A 63 8.94 -5.21 -1.36
N GLU A 64 7.73 -5.13 -1.93
CA GLU A 64 7.40 -4.14 -2.96
C GLU A 64 7.06 -2.76 -2.40
N ARG A 65 6.25 -2.70 -1.34
CA ARG A 65 5.64 -1.42 -0.88
C ARG A 65 6.18 -0.89 0.44
N PHE A 66 6.73 -1.75 1.29
CA PHE A 66 7.06 -1.42 2.69
C PHE A 66 8.56 -1.47 3.00
N THR A 67 9.41 -1.54 1.97
CA THR A 67 10.86 -1.37 2.15
C THR A 67 11.21 0.07 2.50
N PHE A 68 12.37 0.27 3.13
CA PHE A 68 12.87 1.62 3.43
C PHE A 68 12.94 2.49 2.16
N HIS A 69 13.35 1.90 1.03
CA HIS A 69 13.40 2.60 -0.24
C HIS A 69 12.02 3.05 -0.74
N ALA A 70 11.04 2.13 -0.78
CA ALA A 70 9.70 2.42 -1.26
C ALA A 70 8.96 3.41 -0.35
N LEU A 71 9.02 3.21 0.97
CA LEU A 71 8.40 4.11 1.94
C LEU A 71 9.07 5.48 1.97
N GLY A 72 10.41 5.53 1.93
CA GLY A 72 11.15 6.79 1.90
C GLY A 72 10.75 7.65 0.69
N LYS A 73 10.64 7.04 -0.49
CA LYS A 73 10.12 7.71 -1.68
C LYS A 73 8.69 8.20 -1.49
N ALA A 74 7.79 7.33 -1.02
CA ALA A 74 6.38 7.69 -0.82
C ALA A 74 6.19 8.84 0.17
N ILE A 75 7.00 8.90 1.23
CA ILE A 75 7.00 10.00 2.20
C ILE A 75 7.44 11.31 1.53
N VAL A 76 8.54 11.29 0.78
CA VAL A 76 9.03 12.48 0.06
C VAL A 76 7.99 12.97 -0.94
N ASP A 77 7.39 12.06 -1.72
CA ASP A 77 6.35 12.38 -2.68
C ASP A 77 5.11 13.01 -2.00
N ALA A 78 4.72 12.51 -0.83
CA ALA A 78 3.61 13.08 -0.04
C ALA A 78 3.94 14.46 0.57
N MET A 79 5.21 14.74 0.81
CA MET A 79 5.67 16.04 1.33
C MET A 79 5.85 17.10 0.23
N GLN A 80 5.88 16.71 -1.04
CA GLN A 80 5.98 17.67 -2.14
C GLN A 80 4.70 18.49 -2.22
N ALA A 81 4.81 19.79 -1.94
CA ALA A 81 3.72 20.72 -2.14
C ALA A 81 3.28 20.69 -3.62
N PRO A 82 1.97 20.72 -3.92
CA PRO A 82 1.52 20.80 -5.30
C PRO A 82 2.18 22.01 -5.97
N LEU A 83 2.82 21.76 -7.11
CA LEU A 83 3.45 22.81 -7.89
C LEU A 83 2.42 23.90 -8.16
N ARG A 84 2.79 25.17 -7.91
CA ARG A 84 1.91 26.30 -8.26
C ARG A 84 1.51 26.16 -9.72
N SER A 85 0.22 26.23 -9.99
CA SER A 85 -0.27 26.24 -11.36
C SER A 85 0.36 27.44 -12.08
N MET A 86 1.18 27.16 -13.09
CA MET A 86 1.66 28.22 -13.96
C MET A 86 0.46 28.75 -14.75
N PRO A 87 0.15 30.06 -14.68
CA PRO A 87 -0.87 30.62 -15.54
C PRO A 87 -0.48 30.39 -17.01
N ALA A 88 -1.46 30.04 -17.85
CA ALA A 88 -1.23 29.91 -19.28
C ALA A 88 -0.65 31.23 -19.79
N ILE A 89 0.49 31.14 -20.49
CA ILE A 89 1.18 32.29 -21.08
C ILE A 89 0.16 33.11 -21.89
N SER A 90 -0.07 34.35 -21.46
CA SER A 90 -0.96 35.26 -22.18
C SER A 90 -0.38 35.56 -23.55
N TRP A 91 -1.23 35.96 -24.48
CA TRP A 91 -0.81 36.28 -25.85
C TRP A 91 0.18 37.45 -25.85
N VAL A 92 0.06 38.32 -24.84
CA VAL A 92 1.01 39.42 -24.55
C VAL A 92 2.37 38.88 -24.11
N ASP A 93 2.40 37.84 -23.27
CA ASP A 93 3.64 37.20 -22.80
C ASP A 93 4.35 36.43 -23.91
N ARG A 94 3.59 35.83 -24.85
CA ARG A 94 4.12 35.26 -26.10
C ARG A 94 4.76 36.30 -27.01
N LEU A 95 4.20 37.51 -27.06
CA LEU A 95 4.75 38.57 -27.89
C LEU A 95 6.02 39.15 -27.28
N ARG A 96 6.05 39.36 -25.96
CA ARG A 96 7.22 39.83 -25.20
C ARG A 96 8.42 38.89 -25.31
N SER A 97 8.19 37.60 -25.07
CA SER A 97 9.23 36.56 -25.18
C SER A 97 9.85 36.44 -26.58
N ARG A 98 9.11 36.81 -27.65
CA ARG A 98 9.64 36.87 -29.03
C ARG A 98 10.39 38.16 -29.36
N LEU A 99 10.11 39.25 -28.65
CA LEU A 99 10.73 40.55 -28.85
C LEU A 99 11.96 40.78 -27.96
N GLY A 100 12.31 39.82 -27.10
CA GLY A 100 13.55 39.84 -26.29
C GLY A 100 13.52 40.85 -25.14
N TRP A 101 12.33 41.22 -24.65
CA TRP A 101 12.09 42.00 -23.43
C TRP A 101 11.28 41.18 -22.43
#